data_AF-A0A227H1B8-F1
#
_entry.id   AF-A0A227H1B8-F1
#
_cell.length_a   1.000
_cell.length_b   1.000
_cell.length_c   1.000
_cell.angle_alpha   90.00
_cell.angle_beta   90.00
_cell.angle_gamma   90.00
#
_symmetry.space_group_name_H-M   'P 1'
#
loop_
_entity.id
_entity.type
_entity.pdbx_description
1 polymer ?
#
loop_
_entity_poly.entity_id
_entity_poly.type
_entity_poly.pdbx_seq_one_letter_code
_entity_poly.pdbx_strand_id
1 'polypeptide(L)' 'HGIGFDQRNSLVVGLAMGFAVIPTIFTIAEDAIFSVPKHLSDGSLALGATPWQTLIYVVLLTASPGIFSAIMMG' A
#
# COMPACT_ATOMS: atom_id res chain seq x y z
N HIS A 1 -22.97 -36.05 6.11
CA HIS A 1 -21.53 -35.96 6.43
C HIS A 1 -20.90 -34.93 5.50
N GLY A 2 -20.83 -33.64 5.89
CA GLY A 2 -20.46 -32.58 4.94
C GLY A 2 -19.90 -31.31 5.56
N ILE A 3 -19.28 -31.37 6.74
CA ILE A 3 -18.80 -30.19 7.50
C ILE A 3 -17.28 -30.16 7.69
N GLY A 4 -16.49 -30.69 6.73
CA GLY A 4 -15.04 -30.85 6.90
C GLY A 4 -14.14 -30.04 5.96
N PHE A 5 -14.66 -29.42 4.89
CA PHE A 5 -13.83 -28.88 3.80
C PHE A 5 -13.80 -27.34 3.69
N ASP A 6 -14.84 -26.62 4.15
CA ASP A 6 -14.89 -25.16 3.98
C ASP A 6 -13.85 -24.39 4.80
N GLN A 7 -13.49 -24.86 6.00
CA GLN A 7 -12.53 -24.14 6.85
C GLN A 7 -11.07 -24.29 6.40
N ARG A 8 -10.74 -25.42 5.74
CA ARG A 8 -9.42 -25.58 5.09
C ARG A 8 -9.35 -24.75 3.82
N ASN A 9 -10.45 -24.68 3.07
CA ASN A 9 -10.54 -23.86 1.88
C ASN A 9 -10.46 -22.37 2.21
N SER A 10 -11.13 -21.88 3.27
CA SER A 10 -11.08 -20.47 3.65
C SER A 10 -9.69 -20.01 4.10
N LEU A 11 -8.93 -20.87 4.80
CA LEU A 11 -7.55 -20.58 5.17
C LEU A 11 -6.64 -20.51 3.93
N VAL A 12 -6.80 -21.45 3.00
CA VAL A 12 -6.05 -21.50 1.73
C VAL A 12 -6.39 -20.31 0.84
N VAL A 13 -7.68 -19.96 0.73
CA VAL A 13 -8.17 -18.79 -0.01
C VAL A 13 -7.66 -17.50 0.62
N GLY A 14 -7.70 -17.37 1.95
CA GLY A 14 -7.14 -16.21 2.64
C GLY A 14 -5.65 -16.05 2.40
N LEU A 15 -4.90 -17.15 2.40
CA LEU A 15 -3.46 -17.14 2.14
C LEU A 15 -3.16 -16.81 0.67
N ALA A 16 -3.90 -17.38 -0.28
CA ALA A 16 -3.79 -17.08 -1.71
C ALA A 16 -4.16 -15.63 -2.03
N MET A 17 -5.25 -15.11 -1.45
CA MET A 17 -5.66 -13.70 -1.59
C MET A 17 -4.63 -12.77 -0.95
N GLY A 18 -4.04 -13.16 0.20
CA GLY A 18 -2.94 -12.43 0.81
C GLY A 18 -1.76 -12.25 -0.15
N PHE A 19 -1.32 -13.34 -0.81
CA PHE A 19 -0.26 -13.28 -1.83
C PHE A 19 -0.67 -12.46 -3.06
N ALA A 20 -1.93 -12.54 -3.50
CA ALA A 20 -2.43 -11.78 -4.65
C ALA A 20 -2.49 -10.26 -4.39
N VAL A 21 -2.65 -9.84 -3.13
CA VAL A 21 -2.71 -8.42 -2.74
C VAL A 21 -1.31 -7.80 -2.66
N ILE A 22 -0.24 -8.58 -2.45
CA ILE A 22 1.15 -8.08 -2.39
C ILE A 22 1.53 -7.22 -3.61
N PRO A 23 1.44 -7.72 -4.87
CA PRO A 23 1.81 -6.91 -6.04
C PRO A 23 0.92 -5.67 -6.17
N THR A 24 -0.36 -5.79 -5.84
CA THR A 24 -1.32 -4.67 -5.84
C THR A 24 -0.88 -3.55 -4.88
N ILE A 25 -0.45 -3.90 -3.66
CA ILE A 25 0.09 -2.94 -2.70
C ILE A 25 1.36 -2.29 -3.24
N PHE A 26 2.25 -3.06 -3.87
CA PHE A 26 3.47 -2.53 -4.48
C PHE A 26 3.18 -1.50 -5.57
N THR A 27 2.24 -1.79 -6.47
CA THR A 27 1.83 -0.84 -7.52
C THR A 27 1.24 0.43 -6.93
N ILE A 28 0.34 0.33 -5.95
CA ILE A 28 -0.25 1.50 -5.29
C ILE A 28 0.82 2.32 -4.55
N ALA A 29 1.78 1.65 -3.91
CA ALA A 29 2.89 2.30 -3.25
C ALA A 29 3.82 3.00 -4.25
N GLU A 30 4.09 2.39 -5.40
CA GLU A 30 4.88 2.99 -6.48
C GLU A 30 4.18 4.23 -7.04
N ASP A 31 2.88 4.15 -7.35
CA ASP A 31 2.08 5.29 -7.79
C ASP A 31 2.05 6.42 -6.75
N ALA A 32 1.89 6.08 -5.47
CA ALA A 32 1.93 7.05 -4.38
C ALA A 32 3.30 7.74 -4.29
N ILE A 33 4.40 6.99 -4.36
CA ILE A 33 5.77 7.52 -4.33
C ILE A 33 6.03 8.42 -5.55
N PHE A 34 5.60 8.01 -6.74
CA PHE A 34 5.76 8.81 -7.96
C PHE A 34 4.90 10.09 -7.94
N SER A 35 3.78 10.09 -7.23
CA SER A 35 2.96 11.29 -7.05
C SER A 35 3.60 12.33 -6.13
N VAL A 36 4.53 11.91 -5.25
CA VAL A 36 5.19 12.82 -4.30
C VAL A 36 6.46 13.43 -4.92
N PRO A 37 6.60 14.77 -4.92
CA PRO A 37 7.82 15.43 -5.38
C PRO A 37 9.06 14.90 -4.65
N LYS A 38 10.08 14.44 -5.38
CA LYS A 38 11.33 13.88 -4.82
C LYS A 38 12.02 14.78 -3.79
N HIS A 39 11.83 16.10 -3.88
CA HIS A 39 12.38 17.05 -2.93
C HIS A 39 11.86 16.84 -1.48
N LEU A 40 10.66 16.29 -1.30
CA LEU A 40 10.07 16.05 0.03
C LEU A 40 10.70 14.82 0.69
N SER A 41 10.94 13.76 -0.09
CA SER A 41 11.67 12.57 0.36
C SER A 41 13.13 12.90 0.67
N ASP A 42 13.81 13.67 -0.18
CA ASP A 42 15.20 14.07 0.06
C ASP A 42 15.34 14.99 1.27
N GLY A 43 14.38 15.90 1.50
CA GLY A 43 14.33 16.74 2.70
C GLY A 43 14.08 15.94 3.98
N SER A 44 13.22 14.92 3.94
CA SER A 44 12.94 14.02 5.06
C SER A 44 14.18 13.17 5.42
N LEU A 45 14.88 12.64 4.41
CA LEU A 45 16.13 11.89 4.60
C LEU A 45 17.25 12.79 5.11
N ALA A 46 17.35 14.05 4.65
CA ALA A 46 18.34 15.02 5.11
C ALA A 46 18.15 15.45 6.57
N LEU A 47 16.92 15.35 7.10
CA LEU A 47 16.59 15.55 8.51
C LEU A 47 16.86 14.30 9.38
N GLY A 48 17.34 13.21 8.79
CA GLY A 48 17.64 11.95 9.49
C GLY A 48 16.44 11.01 9.66
N ALA A 49 15.33 11.24 8.94
CA ALA A 49 14.20 10.32 8.98
C ALA A 49 14.52 9.01 8.25
N THR A 50 13.99 7.89 8.76
CA THR A 50 14.13 6.60 8.10
C THR A 50 13.19 6.49 6.89
N PRO A 51 13.54 5.71 5.85
CA PRO A 51 12.68 5.51 4.68
C PRO A 51 11.25 5.08 5.05
N TRP A 52 11.10 4.36 6.16
CA TRP A 52 9.82 3.91 6.68
C TRP A 52 8.99 5.00 7.34
N GLN A 53 9.63 5.93 8.05
CA GLN A 53 8.97 7.13 8.55
C GLN A 53 8.59 8.06 7.40
N THR A 54 9.48 8.24 6.41
CA THR A 54 9.19 9.06 5.22
C THR A 54 8.02 8.49 4.42
N LEU A 55 7.96 7.16 4.24
CA LEU A 55 6.83 6.53 3.54
C LEU A 55 5.50 6.79 4.26
N ILE A 56 5.43 6.55 5.56
CA ILE A 56 4.16 6.64 6.31
C ILE A 56 3.75 8.10 6.55
N TYR A 57 4.68 8.98 6.90
CA TYR A 57 4.34 10.36 7.31
C TYR A 57 4.36 11.37 6.16
N VAL A 58 5.14 11.13 5.10
CA VAL A 58 5.28 12.08 4.00
C VAL A 58 4.59 11.54 2.74
N VAL A 59 4.91 10.31 2.33
CA VAL A 59 4.38 9.74 1.09
C VAL A 59 2.90 9.40 1.19
N LEU A 60 2.49 8.62 2.19
CA LEU A 60 1.10 8.24 2.40
C LEU A 60 0.20 9.46 2.61
N LEU A 61 0.68 10.44 3.39
CA LEU A 61 -0.06 11.66 3.68
C LEU A 61 -0.22 12.55 2.43
N THR A 62 0.86 12.71 1.65
CA THR A 62 0.85 13.53 0.42
C THR A 62 0.12 12.84 -0.74
N ALA A 63 0.12 11.51 -0.80
CA ALA A 63 -0.61 10.74 -1.81
C ALA A 63 -2.10 10.57 -1.47
N SER A 64 -2.50 10.72 -0.20
CA SER A 64 -3.90 10.59 0.24
C SER A 64 -4.91 11.45 -0.53
N PRO A 65 -4.63 12.71 -0.94
CA PRO A 65 -5.56 13.52 -1.73
C PRO A 65 -5.65 13.03 -3.19
N GLY A 66 -4.54 12.51 -3.74
CA GLY A 66 -4.50 11.94 -5.09
C GLY A 66 -5.31 10.65 -5.20
N ILE A 67 -5.19 9.77 -4.20
CA ILE A 67 -6.00 8.55 -4.09
C ILE A 67 -7.49 8.90 -3.97
N PHE A 68 -7.84 9.90 -3.14
CA PHE A 68 -9.22 10.36 -3.01
C PHE A 68 -9.79 10.87 -4.34
N SER A 69 -9.01 11.65 -5.10
CA SER A 69 -9.42 12.13 -6.41
C SER A 69 -9.59 10.98 -7.42
N ALA A 70 -8.73 9.97 -7.38
CA ALA A 70 -8.82 8.80 -8.24
C ALA A 70 -10.07 7.95 -7.92
N ILE A 71 -10.39 7.75 -6.63
CA ILE A 71 -11.62 7.05 -6.21
C ILE A 71 -12.88 7.83 -6.60
N MET A 72 -12.85 9.17 -6.57
CA MET A 72 -13.98 9.99 -6.97
C MET A 72 -14.23 10.03 -8.48
N MET A 73 -13.17 9.89 -9.29
CA MET A 73 -13.29 9.81 -10.75
C MET A 73 -13.59 8.40 -11.26
N GLY A 74 -13.15 7.38 -10.53
CA GLY A 74 -13.35 5.96 -10.83
C GLY A 74 -14.78 5.48 -10.63
#